data_AF-A0A5S4YJM6-F1
#
_entry.id   AF-A0A5S4YJM6-F1
#
_cell.length_a   1.000
_cell.length_b   1.000
_cell.length_c   1.000
_cell.angle_alpha   90.00
_cell.angle_beta   90.00
_cell.angle_gamma   90.00
#
_symmetry.space_group_name_H-M   'P 1'
#
loop_
_entity.id
_entity.type
_entity.pdbx_description
1 polymer ?
#
loop_
_entity_poly.entity_id
_entity_poly.type
_entity_poly.pdbx_seq_one_letter_code
_entity_poly.pdbx_strand_id
1 'polypeptide(L)'
;MSLEPASMTIACPNPNCRRNNPAGKGFCQYCGSRLAPPSQEPDPPNDEVHRLLEALRESRQAINSLQQDLDTATRELEEARGELKVLRERAITDAVDDTEARMAEQSRLRESLAESEKNVTALKSELEAAKSQFSTTQDQLKEEVAVGHAKIAALTVDLERPREKVAAEFHGKVTASEKLVDAMKQQHASEIKKAADDHHEKVTALTRDLATVKERAVAEFQGRLTASEKLIETLKQRHATEIERVADGHQDKVAQKDSLIDELQVKLKDLVDSGKVPVTTRRSFGTMAMAAMAAVSGGAGGVGGYFFRPEEGSASEATQAKLDEAKTLNEKLQGALQSQHEAYERTVSELKRVEARLRDQPPPNPTGANEELERQLNEARATSQQQLAEARAKNQQQEGRLAALQAELDRSKQDIAARDQTIAARNQTIEQLNDRLQDAKSSDARAQDTKQEAKPHEKEVRPTPRKTIDLETTIRNLEREYGRDFGIPRIGR
;
A
#
# COMPACT_ATOMS: atom_id res chain seq x y z
N MET A 1 -90.38 -52.98 -89.71
CA MET A 1 -90.45 -54.31 -90.37
C MET A 1 -91.89 -54.78 -90.27
N SER A 2 -92.50 -55.18 -91.38
CA SER A 2 -93.86 -55.74 -91.38
C SER A 2 -93.77 -57.24 -91.17
N LEU A 3 -94.59 -57.79 -90.27
CA LEU A 3 -94.73 -59.23 -90.08
C LEU A 3 -95.90 -59.71 -90.94
N GLU A 4 -95.66 -60.69 -91.82
CA GLU A 4 -96.73 -61.33 -92.59
C GLU A 4 -97.58 -62.24 -91.68
N PRO A 5 -98.90 -62.30 -91.87
CA PRO A 5 -99.77 -63.16 -91.06
C PRO A 5 -99.52 -64.64 -91.40
N ALA A 6 -98.93 -65.37 -90.44
CA ALA A 6 -98.63 -66.79 -90.60
C ALA A 6 -99.91 -67.61 -90.90
N SER A 7 -100.00 -68.19 -92.09
CA SER A 7 -101.17 -68.97 -92.50
C SER A 7 -101.31 -70.24 -91.66
N MET A 8 -102.26 -70.26 -90.73
CA MET A 8 -102.50 -71.42 -89.86
C MET A 8 -102.87 -72.65 -90.67
N THR A 9 -102.15 -73.75 -90.43
CA THR A 9 -102.44 -75.06 -91.02
C THR A 9 -102.64 -76.11 -89.94
N ILE A 10 -103.60 -77.00 -90.15
CA ILE A 10 -103.99 -78.07 -89.24
C ILE A 10 -103.51 -79.40 -89.81
N ALA A 11 -102.74 -80.15 -89.03
CA ALA A 11 -102.29 -81.49 -89.40
C ALA A 11 -103.49 -82.45 -89.50
N CYS A 12 -103.54 -83.28 -90.55
CA CYS A 12 -104.59 -84.29 -90.65
C CYS A 12 -104.43 -85.36 -89.54
N PRO A 13 -105.47 -85.64 -88.72
CA PRO A 13 -105.39 -86.62 -87.64
C PRO A 13 -105.38 -88.08 -88.12
N ASN A 14 -105.63 -88.33 -89.42
CA ASN A 14 -105.47 -89.65 -90.01
C ASN A 14 -103.96 -89.97 -90.12
N PRO A 15 -103.45 -90.99 -89.39
CA PRO A 15 -102.00 -91.23 -89.24
C PRO A 15 -101.32 -91.69 -90.53
N ASN A 16 -102.09 -92.11 -91.54
CA ASN A 16 -101.62 -92.50 -92.86
C ASN A 16 -101.59 -91.32 -93.85
N CYS A 17 -102.23 -90.19 -93.54
CA CYS A 17 -102.25 -89.02 -94.41
C CYS A 17 -101.16 -88.00 -94.06
N ARG A 18 -101.07 -87.60 -92.78
CA ARG A 18 -100.08 -86.66 -92.19
C ARG A 18 -99.87 -85.31 -92.90
N ARG A 19 -100.65 -84.95 -93.92
CA ARG A 19 -100.54 -83.66 -94.61
C ARG A 19 -101.19 -82.54 -93.80
N ASN A 20 -100.53 -81.39 -93.76
CA ASN A 20 -101.12 -80.16 -93.25
C ASN A 20 -102.17 -79.63 -94.24
N ASN A 21 -103.29 -79.13 -93.73
CA ASN A 21 -104.38 -78.54 -94.50
C ASN A 21 -104.57 -77.09 -94.03
N PRO A 22 -104.99 -76.14 -94.90
CA PRO A 22 -105.34 -74.79 -94.45
C PRO A 22 -106.47 -74.85 -93.41
N ALA A 23 -106.36 -74.06 -92.35
CA ALA A 23 -107.38 -73.98 -91.31
C ALA A 23 -108.75 -73.53 -91.88
N GLY A 24 -109.84 -73.94 -91.22
CA GLY A 24 -111.21 -73.58 -91.60
C GLY A 24 -111.95 -74.55 -92.54
N LYS A 25 -111.29 -75.57 -93.10
CA LYS A 25 -111.97 -76.66 -93.83
C LYS A 25 -112.24 -77.85 -92.89
N GLY A 26 -113.49 -78.24 -92.73
CA GLY A 26 -113.90 -79.31 -91.79
C GLY A 26 -113.47 -80.74 -92.14
N PHE A 27 -112.78 -80.95 -93.27
CA PHE A 27 -112.31 -82.26 -93.74
C PHE A 27 -110.97 -82.11 -94.45
N CYS A 28 -110.10 -83.12 -94.31
CA CYS A 28 -108.80 -83.15 -94.99
C CYS A 28 -108.98 -83.34 -96.50
N GLN A 29 -108.40 -82.42 -97.29
CA GLN A 29 -108.54 -82.42 -98.74
C GLN A 29 -107.91 -83.66 -99.42
N TYR A 30 -107.02 -84.37 -98.74
CA TYR A 30 -106.27 -85.51 -99.28
C TYR A 30 -106.80 -86.90 -98.88
N CYS A 31 -107.68 -87.00 -97.87
CA CYS A 31 -108.19 -88.30 -97.40
C CYS A 31 -109.62 -88.27 -96.83
N GLY A 32 -110.35 -87.14 -96.98
CA GLY A 32 -111.75 -86.99 -96.53
C GLY A 32 -111.95 -87.05 -95.01
N SER A 33 -110.92 -87.34 -94.22
CA SER A 33 -111.01 -87.49 -92.77
C SER A 33 -111.33 -86.14 -92.11
N ARG A 34 -112.33 -86.12 -91.23
CA ARG A 34 -112.83 -84.89 -90.58
C ARG A 34 -111.70 -84.21 -89.80
N LEU A 35 -111.51 -82.91 -90.01
CA LEU A 35 -110.57 -82.10 -89.23
C LEU A 35 -111.28 -81.58 -87.99
N ALA A 36 -110.57 -81.54 -86.86
CA ALA A 36 -111.11 -80.98 -85.63
C ALA A 36 -111.44 -79.48 -85.84
N PRO A 37 -112.60 -79.00 -85.35
CA PRO A 37 -112.86 -77.56 -85.35
C PRO A 37 -111.83 -76.86 -84.46
N PRO A 38 -111.42 -75.62 -84.80
CA PRO A 38 -110.60 -74.83 -83.88
C PRO A 38 -111.37 -74.63 -82.58
N SER A 39 -110.71 -74.85 -81.44
CA SER A 39 -111.31 -74.55 -80.14
C SER A 39 -111.58 -73.05 -80.07
N GLN A 40 -112.75 -72.65 -79.56
CA GLN A 40 -112.94 -71.28 -79.13
C GLN A 40 -112.04 -71.04 -77.93
N GLU A 41 -111.27 -69.96 -77.96
CA GLU A 41 -110.61 -69.44 -76.77
C GLU A 41 -111.70 -68.87 -75.84
N PRO A 42 -111.70 -69.17 -74.54
CA PRO A 42 -112.59 -68.50 -73.60
C PRO A 42 -112.12 -67.05 -73.44
N ASP A 43 -113.06 -66.10 -73.42
CA ASP A 43 -112.75 -64.72 -73.07
C ASP A 43 -112.04 -64.67 -71.70
N PRO A 44 -110.92 -63.94 -71.56
CA PRO A 44 -110.17 -63.91 -70.32
C PRO A 44 -111.01 -63.28 -69.19
N PRO A 45 -111.00 -63.84 -67.98
CA PRO A 45 -111.71 -63.23 -66.85
C PRO A 45 -111.12 -61.84 -66.55
N ASN A 46 -112.01 -60.87 -66.32
CA ASN A 46 -111.68 -59.45 -66.13
C ASN A 46 -110.56 -59.20 -65.08
N ASP A 47 -110.46 -60.09 -64.08
CA ASP A 47 -109.45 -60.07 -63.02
C ASP A 47 -108.01 -60.10 -63.55
N GLU A 48 -107.75 -60.78 -64.67
CA GLU A 48 -106.39 -60.90 -65.23
C GLU A 48 -105.94 -59.63 -65.97
N VAL A 49 -106.88 -58.95 -66.65
CA VAL A 49 -106.65 -57.60 -67.19
C VAL A 49 -106.38 -56.61 -66.06
N HIS A 50 -107.12 -56.71 -64.94
CA HIS A 50 -106.86 -55.90 -63.75
C HIS A 50 -105.46 -56.15 -63.16
N ARG A 51 -105.03 -57.42 -63.00
CA ARG A 51 -103.68 -57.74 -62.52
C ARG A 51 -102.58 -57.18 -63.41
N LEU A 52 -102.74 -57.24 -64.74
CA LEU A 52 -101.78 -56.69 -65.69
C LEU A 52 -101.72 -55.15 -65.62
N LEU A 53 -102.85 -54.49 -65.41
CA LEU A 53 -102.90 -53.03 -65.19
C LEU A 53 -102.26 -52.62 -63.85
N GLU A 54 -102.46 -53.40 -62.79
CA GLU A 54 -101.82 -53.17 -61.48
C GLU A 54 -100.31 -53.37 -61.56
N ALA A 55 -99.83 -54.47 -62.15
CA ALA A 55 -98.40 -54.72 -62.36
C ALA A 55 -97.74 -53.66 -63.26
N LEU A 56 -98.46 -53.11 -64.25
CA LEU A 56 -97.96 -52.03 -65.10
C LEU A 56 -97.97 -50.68 -64.36
N ARG A 57 -98.88 -50.47 -63.40
CA ARG A 57 -98.87 -49.34 -62.46
C ARG A 57 -97.69 -49.42 -61.49
N GLU A 58 -97.47 -50.58 -60.86
CA GLU A 58 -96.34 -50.85 -59.98
C GLU A 58 -95.00 -50.69 -60.71
N SER A 59 -94.87 -51.28 -61.90
CA SER A 59 -93.69 -51.12 -62.76
C SER A 59 -93.43 -49.64 -63.09
N ARG A 60 -94.48 -48.87 -63.42
CA ARG A 60 -94.35 -47.42 -63.66
C ARG A 60 -93.98 -46.64 -62.39
N GLN A 61 -94.45 -47.05 -61.21
CA GLN A 61 -94.02 -46.46 -59.94
C GLN A 61 -92.56 -46.79 -59.62
N ALA A 62 -92.11 -48.02 -59.88
CA ALA A 62 -90.71 -48.42 -59.71
C ALA A 62 -89.78 -47.68 -60.69
N ILE A 63 -90.17 -47.52 -61.95
CA ILE A 63 -89.44 -46.70 -62.95
C ILE A 63 -89.35 -45.24 -62.48
N ASN A 64 -90.45 -44.65 -62.01
CA ASN A 64 -90.45 -43.29 -61.47
C ASN A 64 -89.54 -43.16 -60.24
N SER A 65 -89.53 -44.15 -59.33
CA SER A 65 -88.62 -44.17 -58.17
C SER A 65 -87.17 -44.22 -58.62
N LEU A 66 -86.80 -45.20 -59.45
CA LEU A 66 -85.43 -45.36 -59.96
C LEU A 66 -84.95 -44.12 -60.73
N GLN A 67 -85.85 -43.41 -61.39
CA GLN A 67 -85.51 -42.15 -62.06
C GLN A 67 -85.34 -40.98 -61.08
N GLN A 68 -86.15 -40.89 -60.02
CA GLN A 68 -85.93 -39.95 -58.93
C GLN A 68 -84.63 -40.24 -58.15
N ASP A 69 -84.31 -41.52 -57.95
CA ASP A 69 -83.07 -41.98 -57.32
C ASP A 69 -81.86 -41.63 -58.20
N LEU A 70 -81.96 -41.80 -59.52
CA LEU A 70 -80.94 -41.41 -60.50
C LEU A 70 -80.74 -39.89 -60.56
N ASP A 71 -81.81 -39.10 -60.57
CA ASP A 71 -81.75 -37.63 -60.53
C ASP A 71 -81.12 -37.13 -59.23
N THR A 72 -81.37 -37.83 -58.11
CA THR A 72 -80.78 -37.51 -56.79
C THR A 72 -79.31 -37.86 -56.74
N ALA A 73 -78.91 -39.07 -57.13
CA ALA A 73 -77.51 -39.49 -57.20
C ALA A 73 -76.70 -38.65 -58.22
N THR A 74 -77.32 -38.18 -59.30
CA THR A 74 -76.68 -37.26 -60.25
C THR A 74 -76.40 -35.91 -59.58
N ARG A 75 -77.36 -35.36 -58.82
CA ARG A 75 -77.16 -34.10 -58.06
C ARG A 75 -76.07 -34.24 -57.01
N GLU A 76 -76.08 -35.31 -56.22
CA GLU A 76 -75.05 -35.57 -55.20
C GLU A 76 -73.65 -35.70 -55.83
N LEU A 77 -73.55 -36.30 -57.01
CA LEU A 77 -72.29 -36.44 -57.75
C LEU A 77 -71.81 -35.10 -58.35
N GLU A 78 -72.72 -34.22 -58.77
CA GLU A 78 -72.40 -32.84 -59.17
C GLU A 78 -71.98 -31.97 -57.97
N GLU A 79 -72.65 -32.10 -56.82
CA GLU A 79 -72.30 -31.41 -55.58
C GLU A 79 -70.92 -31.84 -55.07
N ALA A 80 -70.65 -33.15 -54.98
CA ALA A 80 -69.34 -33.69 -54.60
C ALA A 80 -68.22 -33.30 -55.59
N ARG A 81 -68.53 -33.16 -56.90
CA ARG A 81 -67.59 -32.58 -57.88
C ARG A 81 -67.32 -31.10 -57.62
N GLY A 82 -68.34 -30.34 -57.21
CA GLY A 82 -68.21 -28.95 -56.77
C GLY A 82 -67.30 -28.82 -55.55
N GLU A 83 -67.56 -29.59 -54.49
CA GLU A 83 -66.72 -29.62 -53.28
C GLU A 83 -65.28 -30.01 -53.60
N LEU A 84 -65.07 -31.09 -54.36
CA LEU A 84 -63.72 -31.56 -54.70
C LEU A 84 -62.97 -30.55 -55.58
N LYS A 85 -63.67 -29.81 -56.45
CA LYS A 85 -63.09 -28.67 -57.18
C LYS A 85 -62.66 -27.56 -56.22
N VAL A 86 -63.53 -27.13 -55.29
CA VAL A 86 -63.21 -26.07 -54.32
C VAL A 86 -62.06 -26.47 -53.40
N LEU A 87 -62.04 -27.71 -52.91
CA LEU A 87 -60.94 -28.26 -52.11
C LEU A 87 -59.63 -28.32 -52.90
N ARG A 88 -59.67 -28.66 -54.19
CA ARG A 88 -58.49 -28.67 -55.06
C ARG A 88 -57.98 -27.25 -55.34
N GLU A 89 -58.87 -26.30 -55.64
CA GLU A 89 -58.48 -24.90 -55.87
C GLU A 89 -57.86 -24.32 -54.59
N ARG A 90 -58.48 -24.54 -53.42
CA ARG A 90 -57.95 -24.15 -52.12
C ARG A 90 -56.58 -24.76 -51.83
N ALA A 91 -56.42 -26.08 -52.00
CA ALA A 91 -55.14 -26.75 -51.75
C ALA A 91 -54.03 -26.33 -52.72
N ILE A 92 -54.38 -25.79 -53.90
CA ILE A 92 -53.42 -25.16 -54.81
C ILE A 92 -53.04 -23.76 -54.29
N THR A 93 -53.99 -22.94 -53.86
CA THR A 93 -53.73 -21.62 -53.26
C THR A 93 -52.88 -21.75 -51.99
N ASP A 94 -53.29 -22.56 -51.02
CA ASP A 94 -52.58 -22.78 -49.76
C ASP A 94 -51.11 -23.24 -50.00
N ALA A 95 -50.87 -24.03 -51.05
CA ALA A 95 -49.53 -24.49 -51.43
C ALA A 95 -48.70 -23.41 -52.17
N VAL A 96 -49.33 -22.57 -52.99
CA VAL A 96 -48.66 -21.40 -53.60
C VAL A 96 -48.25 -20.41 -52.52
N ASP A 97 -49.16 -20.04 -51.63
CA ASP A 97 -48.93 -19.09 -50.53
C ASP A 97 -47.79 -19.54 -49.60
N ASP A 98 -47.71 -20.83 -49.26
CA ASP A 98 -46.61 -21.43 -48.50
C ASP A 98 -45.26 -21.40 -49.28
N THR A 99 -45.28 -21.62 -50.61
CA THR A 99 -44.06 -21.46 -51.41
C THR A 99 -43.61 -20.01 -51.55
N GLU A 100 -44.53 -19.05 -51.69
CA GLU A 100 -44.21 -17.62 -51.72
C GLU A 100 -43.67 -17.15 -50.37
N ALA A 101 -44.28 -17.57 -49.25
CA ALA A 101 -43.80 -17.28 -47.90
C ALA A 101 -42.36 -17.78 -47.68
N ARG A 102 -42.07 -19.03 -48.07
CA ARG A 102 -40.70 -19.60 -47.99
C ARG A 102 -39.71 -18.90 -48.89
N MET A 103 -40.12 -18.48 -50.09
CA MET A 103 -39.27 -17.71 -51.00
C MET A 103 -38.97 -16.30 -50.46
N ALA A 104 -39.95 -15.65 -49.85
CA ALA A 104 -39.78 -14.37 -49.16
C ALA A 104 -38.86 -14.50 -47.93
N GLU A 105 -39.02 -15.55 -47.11
CA GLU A 105 -38.13 -15.83 -45.98
C GLU A 105 -36.69 -16.15 -46.45
N GLN A 106 -36.52 -17.01 -47.46
CA GLN A 106 -35.21 -17.29 -48.04
C GLN A 106 -34.54 -16.01 -48.59
N SER A 107 -35.32 -15.07 -49.12
CA SER A 107 -34.82 -13.79 -49.61
C SER A 107 -34.36 -12.89 -48.46
N ARG A 108 -35.14 -12.77 -47.38
CA ARG A 108 -34.74 -12.06 -46.15
C ARG A 108 -33.50 -12.67 -45.50
N LEU A 109 -33.37 -14.00 -45.50
CA LEU A 109 -32.19 -14.69 -44.97
C LEU A 109 -30.93 -14.44 -45.83
N ARG A 110 -31.07 -14.36 -47.16
CA ARG A 110 -29.97 -13.94 -48.05
C ARG A 110 -29.56 -12.49 -47.84
N GLU A 111 -30.51 -11.58 -47.68
CA GLU A 111 -30.27 -10.16 -47.40
C GLU A 111 -29.57 -9.97 -46.04
N SER A 112 -30.06 -10.64 -45.01
CA SER A 112 -29.43 -10.67 -43.67
C SER A 112 -28.02 -11.26 -43.71
N LEU A 113 -27.77 -12.30 -44.52
CA LEU A 113 -26.44 -12.88 -44.68
C LEU A 113 -25.49 -11.88 -45.36
N ALA A 114 -25.90 -11.28 -46.48
CA ALA A 114 -25.10 -10.29 -47.21
C ALA A 114 -24.77 -9.06 -46.34
N GLU A 115 -25.72 -8.57 -45.56
CA GLU A 115 -25.47 -7.48 -44.62
C GLU A 115 -24.55 -7.93 -43.47
N SER A 116 -24.60 -9.18 -43.02
CA SER A 116 -23.64 -9.72 -42.05
C SER A 116 -22.22 -9.83 -42.62
N GLU A 117 -22.06 -10.23 -43.89
CA GLU A 117 -20.77 -10.28 -44.58
C GLU A 117 -20.17 -8.88 -44.80
N LYS A 118 -21.03 -7.90 -45.12
CA LYS A 118 -20.69 -6.47 -45.19
C LYS A 118 -20.24 -5.93 -43.84
N ASN A 119 -20.91 -6.28 -42.74
CA ASN A 119 -20.49 -5.89 -41.39
C ASN A 119 -19.18 -6.59 -40.96
N VAL A 120 -18.99 -7.88 -41.30
CA VAL A 120 -17.73 -8.61 -41.04
C VAL A 120 -16.56 -8.04 -41.85
N THR A 121 -16.78 -7.55 -43.06
CA THR A 121 -15.72 -6.91 -43.87
C THR A 121 -15.40 -5.50 -43.40
N ALA A 122 -16.39 -4.72 -42.94
CA ALA A 122 -16.17 -3.44 -42.25
C ALA A 122 -15.37 -3.60 -40.94
N LEU A 123 -15.79 -4.50 -40.05
CA LEU A 123 -15.07 -4.77 -38.79
C LEU A 123 -13.63 -5.26 -39.01
N LYS A 124 -13.37 -5.99 -40.11
CA LYS A 124 -12.00 -6.37 -40.50
C LYS A 124 -11.16 -5.17 -40.93
N SER A 125 -11.71 -4.22 -41.70
CA SER A 125 -10.96 -3.03 -42.10
C SER A 125 -10.70 -2.09 -40.93
N GLU A 126 -11.65 -1.95 -40.00
CA GLU A 126 -11.48 -1.23 -38.74
C GLU A 126 -10.40 -1.87 -37.85
N LEU A 127 -10.37 -3.20 -37.76
CA LEU A 127 -9.35 -3.93 -36.99
C LEU A 127 -7.93 -3.73 -37.54
N GLU A 128 -7.73 -3.79 -38.86
CA GLU A 128 -6.42 -3.52 -39.47
C GLU A 128 -6.02 -2.03 -39.36
N ALA A 129 -6.98 -1.10 -39.44
CA ALA A 129 -6.74 0.31 -39.18
C ALA A 129 -6.28 0.55 -37.72
N ALA A 130 -6.96 -0.07 -36.75
CA ALA A 130 -6.60 0.00 -35.33
C ALA A 130 -5.21 -0.62 -35.04
N LYS A 131 -4.87 -1.75 -35.67
CA LYS A 131 -3.52 -2.34 -35.59
C LYS A 131 -2.45 -1.41 -36.16
N SER A 132 -2.71 -0.76 -37.29
CA SER A 132 -1.80 0.20 -37.92
C SER A 132 -1.54 1.43 -37.03
N GLN A 133 -2.61 1.97 -36.44
CA GLN A 133 -2.53 3.03 -35.43
C GLN A 133 -1.72 2.58 -34.20
N PHE A 134 -1.99 1.38 -33.67
CA PHE A 134 -1.26 0.84 -32.53
C PHE A 134 0.23 0.63 -32.82
N SER A 135 0.61 0.14 -34.01
CA SER A 135 2.02 0.04 -34.39
C SER A 135 2.68 1.42 -34.43
N THR A 136 2.00 2.41 -35.03
CA THR A 136 2.51 3.78 -35.14
C THR A 136 2.73 4.41 -33.76
N THR A 137 1.78 4.27 -32.84
CA THR A 137 1.94 4.79 -31.46
C THR A 137 2.96 4.00 -30.64
N GLN A 138 3.13 2.70 -30.90
CA GLN A 138 4.19 1.90 -30.29
C GLN A 138 5.58 2.35 -30.75
N ASP A 139 5.75 2.70 -32.03
CA ASP A 139 7.03 3.18 -32.57
C ASP A 139 7.34 4.62 -32.12
N GLN A 140 6.34 5.50 -32.06
CA GLN A 140 6.46 6.82 -31.43
C GLN A 140 6.90 6.71 -29.96
N LEU A 141 6.30 5.81 -29.18
CA LEU A 141 6.68 5.59 -27.78
C LEU A 141 8.12 5.06 -27.63
N LYS A 142 8.60 4.20 -28.56
CA LYS A 142 10.01 3.76 -28.59
C LYS A 142 10.95 4.94 -28.84
N GLU A 143 10.59 5.84 -29.77
CA GLU A 143 11.38 7.03 -30.09
C GLU A 143 11.42 8.02 -28.91
N GLU A 144 10.28 8.35 -28.30
CA GLU A 144 10.22 9.22 -27.11
C GLU A 144 11.02 8.64 -25.94
N VAL A 145 10.95 7.32 -25.71
CA VAL A 145 11.75 6.64 -24.68
C VAL A 145 13.25 6.67 -25.00
N ALA A 146 13.64 6.52 -26.27
CA ALA A 146 15.04 6.63 -26.68
C ALA A 146 15.59 8.06 -26.50
N VAL A 147 14.82 9.08 -26.89
CA VAL A 147 15.13 10.51 -26.67
C VAL A 147 15.19 10.82 -25.17
N GLY A 148 14.28 10.27 -24.37
CA GLY A 148 14.27 10.37 -22.91
C GLY A 148 15.55 9.82 -22.27
N HIS A 149 15.95 8.59 -22.64
CA HIS A 149 17.20 7.99 -22.16
C HIS A 149 18.44 8.79 -22.59
N ALA A 150 18.50 9.28 -23.83
CA ALA A 150 19.59 10.12 -24.30
C ALA A 150 19.70 11.44 -23.51
N LYS A 151 18.57 12.06 -23.19
CA LYS A 151 18.51 13.26 -22.35
C LYS A 151 18.92 13.01 -20.89
N ILE A 152 18.55 11.87 -20.31
CA ILE A 152 18.99 11.44 -18.97
C ILE A 152 20.50 11.20 -18.93
N ALA A 153 21.06 10.55 -19.96
CA ALA A 153 22.49 10.32 -20.07
C ALA A 153 23.28 11.64 -20.16
N ALA A 154 22.82 12.59 -20.99
CA ALA A 154 23.41 13.92 -21.09
C ALA A 154 23.37 14.69 -19.75
N LEU A 155 22.21 14.70 -19.08
CA LEU A 155 22.06 15.35 -17.76
C LEU A 155 22.92 14.69 -16.67
N THR A 156 23.19 13.39 -16.76
CA THR A 156 24.11 12.71 -15.83
C THR A 156 25.54 13.25 -15.99
N VAL A 157 26.05 13.32 -17.22
CA VAL A 157 27.39 13.84 -17.52
C VAL A 157 27.52 15.33 -17.14
N ASP A 158 26.48 16.13 -17.40
CA ASP A 158 26.44 17.55 -17.02
C ASP A 158 26.30 17.78 -15.50
N LEU A 159 25.93 16.76 -14.72
CA LEU A 159 25.94 16.79 -13.24
C LEU A 159 27.24 16.23 -12.65
N GLU A 160 27.92 15.29 -13.32
CA GLU A 160 29.20 14.73 -12.89
C GLU A 160 30.34 15.74 -13.06
N ARG A 161 30.47 16.38 -14.23
CA ARG A 161 31.50 17.40 -14.50
C ARG A 161 31.60 18.52 -13.44
N PRO A 162 30.51 19.17 -12.99
CA PRO A 162 30.60 20.16 -11.92
C PRO A 162 30.88 19.55 -10.54
N ARG A 163 30.45 18.30 -10.26
CA ARG A 163 30.81 17.60 -9.01
C ARG A 163 32.31 17.34 -8.94
N GLU A 164 32.91 16.85 -10.03
CA GLU A 164 34.37 16.68 -10.13
C GLU A 164 35.12 18.00 -9.93
N LYS A 165 34.65 19.08 -10.58
CA LYS A 165 35.25 20.42 -10.42
C LYS A 165 35.15 20.94 -8.99
N VAL A 166 34.02 20.78 -8.32
CA VAL A 166 33.83 21.17 -6.91
C VAL A 166 34.70 20.31 -5.98
N ALA A 167 34.80 19.00 -6.23
CA ALA A 167 35.68 18.11 -5.47
C ALA A 167 37.16 18.50 -5.61
N ALA A 168 37.62 18.82 -6.83
CA ALA A 168 38.98 19.30 -7.09
C ALA A 168 39.26 20.65 -6.43
N GLU A 169 38.33 21.61 -6.52
CA GLU A 169 38.44 22.91 -5.83
C GLU A 169 38.45 22.77 -4.31
N PHE A 170 37.64 21.87 -3.75
CA PHE A 170 37.60 21.59 -2.32
C PHE A 170 38.90 20.94 -1.85
N HIS A 171 39.40 19.92 -2.55
CA HIS A 171 40.66 19.26 -2.23
C HIS A 171 41.84 20.24 -2.30
N GLY A 172 41.89 21.10 -3.33
CA GLY A 172 42.89 22.16 -3.43
C GLY A 172 42.84 23.16 -2.27
N LYS A 173 41.64 23.54 -1.80
CA LYS A 173 41.46 24.40 -0.61
C LYS A 173 41.89 23.70 0.69
N VAL A 174 41.60 22.41 0.85
CA VAL A 174 42.05 21.60 1.99
C VAL A 174 43.59 21.54 2.01
N THR A 175 44.24 21.15 0.91
CA THR A 175 45.71 21.09 0.82
C THR A 175 46.39 22.45 1.02
N ALA A 176 45.75 23.56 0.63
CA ALA A 176 46.25 24.90 0.94
C ALA A 176 46.12 25.23 2.45
N SER A 177 45.02 24.83 3.08
CA SER A 177 44.79 25.03 4.52
C SER A 177 45.71 24.16 5.38
N GLU A 178 45.98 22.92 4.99
CA GLU A 178 46.94 22.02 5.63
C GLU A 178 48.36 22.63 5.61
N LYS A 179 48.80 23.11 4.45
CA LYS A 179 50.10 23.81 4.32
C LYS A 179 50.20 25.06 5.17
N LEU A 180 49.12 25.84 5.29
CA LEU A 180 49.07 27.01 6.18
C LEU A 180 49.16 26.60 7.66
N VAL A 181 48.42 25.57 8.06
CA VAL A 181 48.45 25.03 9.43
C VAL A 181 49.84 24.50 9.78
N ASP A 182 50.53 23.79 8.88
CA ASP A 182 51.88 23.31 9.12
C ASP A 182 52.93 24.42 9.13
N ALA A 183 52.78 25.47 8.30
CA ALA A 183 53.59 26.68 8.40
C ALA A 183 53.39 27.39 9.76
N MET A 184 52.16 27.52 10.24
CA MET A 184 51.87 28.08 11.57
C MET A 184 52.43 27.22 12.71
N LYS A 185 52.37 25.88 12.62
CA LYS A 185 53.03 24.98 13.59
C LYS A 185 54.54 25.21 13.62
N GLN A 186 55.19 25.33 12.45
CA GLN A 186 56.63 25.59 12.36
C GLN A 186 56.99 26.96 12.94
N GLN A 187 56.21 28.01 12.62
CA GLN A 187 56.38 29.34 13.20
C GLN A 187 56.26 29.29 14.73
N HIS A 188 55.14 28.80 15.27
CA HIS A 188 54.92 28.70 16.72
C HIS A 188 56.02 27.86 17.40
N ALA A 189 56.47 26.76 16.81
CA ALA A 189 57.56 25.95 17.37
C ALA A 189 58.89 26.72 17.44
N SER A 190 59.20 27.53 16.42
CA SER A 190 60.40 28.38 16.42
C SER A 190 60.31 29.57 17.38
N GLU A 191 59.12 30.18 17.53
CA GLU A 191 58.86 31.26 18.50
C GLU A 191 58.90 30.74 19.94
N ILE A 192 58.28 29.59 20.22
CA ILE A 192 58.35 28.92 21.53
C ILE A 192 59.79 28.55 21.87
N LYS A 193 60.55 28.01 20.91
CA LYS A 193 61.96 27.71 21.13
C LYS A 193 62.75 28.98 21.45
N LYS A 194 62.62 30.03 20.64
CA LYS A 194 63.30 31.32 20.88
C LYS A 194 62.94 31.89 22.25
N ALA A 195 61.66 31.86 22.63
CA ALA A 195 61.24 32.33 23.95
C ALA A 195 61.85 31.48 25.08
N ALA A 196 61.96 30.16 24.92
CA ALA A 196 62.62 29.29 25.89
C ALA A 196 64.13 29.58 26.00
N ASP A 197 64.82 29.81 24.87
CA ASP A 197 66.23 30.20 24.80
C ASP A 197 66.44 31.58 25.48
N ASP A 198 65.64 32.60 25.12
CA ASP A 198 65.61 33.94 25.73
C ASP A 198 65.36 33.88 27.27
N HIS A 199 64.51 32.94 27.72
CA HIS A 199 64.24 32.72 29.15
C HIS A 199 65.41 32.00 29.84
N HIS A 200 66.09 31.07 29.18
CA HIS A 200 67.27 30.39 29.71
C HIS A 200 68.45 31.35 29.90
N GLU A 201 68.68 32.27 28.95
CA GLU A 201 69.67 33.33 29.09
C GLU A 201 69.35 34.26 30.28
N LYS A 202 68.09 34.66 30.45
CA LYS A 202 67.66 35.48 31.60
C LYS A 202 67.82 34.75 32.94
N VAL A 203 67.48 33.46 33.01
CA VAL A 203 67.64 32.66 34.24
C VAL A 203 69.12 32.44 34.58
N THR A 204 69.97 32.17 33.59
CA THR A 204 71.42 32.01 33.83
C THR A 204 72.10 33.33 34.19
N ALA A 205 71.66 34.46 33.62
CA ALA A 205 72.08 35.80 34.05
C ALA A 205 71.69 36.09 35.50
N LEU A 206 70.41 35.96 35.86
CA LEU A 206 69.93 36.18 37.24
C LEU A 206 70.59 35.24 38.25
N THR A 207 70.90 33.99 37.85
CA THR A 207 71.63 33.05 38.71
C THR A 207 73.07 33.50 38.97
N ARG A 208 73.75 34.06 37.96
CA ARG A 208 75.09 34.65 38.08
C ARG A 208 75.06 35.90 38.97
N ASP A 209 74.10 36.80 38.75
CA ASP A 209 73.96 38.02 39.55
C ASP A 209 73.69 37.68 41.02
N LEU A 210 72.78 36.73 41.29
CA LEU A 210 72.51 36.21 42.63
C LEU A 210 73.77 35.63 43.30
N ALA A 211 74.65 34.95 42.56
CA ALA A 211 75.92 34.47 43.08
C ALA A 211 76.83 35.64 43.50
N THR A 212 77.02 36.66 42.64
CA THR A 212 77.85 37.83 42.98
C THR A 212 77.28 38.64 44.16
N VAL A 213 75.95 38.71 44.30
CA VAL A 213 75.29 39.35 45.45
C VAL A 213 75.53 38.55 46.74
N LYS A 214 75.47 37.20 46.68
CA LYS A 214 75.82 36.34 47.82
C LYS A 214 77.28 36.49 48.21
N GLU A 215 78.21 36.52 47.25
CA GLU A 215 79.65 36.72 47.51
C GLU A 215 79.91 38.08 48.19
N ARG A 216 79.32 39.17 47.68
CA ARG A 216 79.40 40.50 48.31
C ARG A 216 78.83 40.51 49.72
N ALA A 217 77.66 39.89 49.93
CA ALA A 217 77.05 39.82 51.25
C ALA A 217 77.90 39.01 52.25
N VAL A 218 78.48 37.87 51.82
CA VAL A 218 79.40 37.08 52.65
C VAL A 218 80.66 37.88 53.01
N ALA A 219 81.25 38.60 52.04
CA ALA A 219 82.40 39.46 52.30
C ALA A 219 82.06 40.61 53.26
N GLU A 220 80.88 41.23 53.14
CA GLU A 220 80.43 42.28 54.06
C GLU A 220 80.17 41.73 55.48
N PHE A 221 79.53 40.56 55.61
CA PHE A 221 79.34 39.89 56.90
C PHE A 221 80.68 39.50 57.54
N GLN A 222 81.66 39.02 56.78
CA GLN A 222 83.02 38.74 57.28
C GLN A 222 83.75 40.03 57.71
N GLY A 223 83.59 41.13 56.96
CA GLY A 223 84.10 42.44 57.35
C GLY A 223 83.48 42.96 58.65
N ARG A 224 82.16 42.80 58.82
CA ARG A 224 81.44 43.15 60.06
C ARG A 224 81.86 42.26 61.24
N LEU A 225 82.02 40.95 61.02
CA LEU A 225 82.48 40.00 62.04
C LEU A 225 83.89 40.36 62.53
N THR A 226 84.86 40.49 61.63
CA THR A 226 86.25 40.84 62.00
C THR A 226 86.39 42.24 62.61
N ALA A 227 85.50 43.19 62.28
CA ALA A 227 85.39 44.45 62.99
C ALA A 227 84.82 44.28 64.42
N SER A 228 83.79 43.44 64.59
CA SER A 228 83.21 43.14 65.90
C SER A 228 84.16 42.38 66.82
N GLU A 229 84.98 41.46 66.28
CA GLU A 229 86.02 40.75 67.02
C GLU A 229 87.09 41.69 67.57
N LYS A 230 87.55 42.67 66.76
CA LYS A 230 88.46 43.73 67.21
C LYS A 230 87.84 44.64 68.28
N LEU A 231 86.53 44.91 68.18
CA LEU A 231 85.80 45.69 69.18
C LEU A 231 85.63 44.89 70.49
N ILE A 232 85.37 43.60 70.41
CA ILE A 232 85.34 42.69 71.57
C ILE A 232 86.73 42.61 72.22
N GLU A 233 87.80 42.50 71.45
CA GLU A 233 89.16 42.38 72.00
C GLU A 233 89.63 43.68 72.67
N THR A 234 89.34 44.84 72.09
CA THR A 234 89.60 46.14 72.74
C THR A 234 88.72 46.38 73.97
N LEU A 235 87.49 45.86 74.01
CA LEU A 235 86.67 45.82 75.23
C LEU A 235 87.26 44.88 76.29
N LYS A 236 87.76 43.68 75.93
CA LYS A 236 88.45 42.78 76.88
C LYS A 236 89.67 43.44 77.48
N GLN A 237 90.52 44.06 76.67
CA GLN A 237 91.71 44.79 77.14
C GLN A 237 91.32 45.90 78.12
N ARG A 238 90.31 46.72 77.78
CA ARG A 238 89.81 47.77 78.66
C ARG A 238 89.20 47.22 79.95
N HIS A 239 88.48 46.10 79.89
CA HIS A 239 87.95 45.41 81.07
C HIS A 239 89.08 44.86 81.95
N ALA A 240 90.14 44.29 81.37
CA ALA A 240 91.30 43.82 82.13
C ALA A 240 91.97 44.98 82.89
N THR A 241 92.25 46.10 82.23
CA THR A 241 92.84 47.29 82.87
C THR A 241 91.93 47.91 83.93
N GLU A 242 90.61 47.94 83.73
CA GLU A 242 89.69 48.45 84.78
C GLU A 242 89.53 47.45 85.94
N ILE A 243 89.59 46.13 85.70
CA ILE A 243 89.63 45.10 86.75
C ILE A 243 90.91 45.22 87.58
N GLU A 244 92.07 45.39 86.93
CA GLU A 244 93.37 45.61 87.57
C GLU A 244 93.34 46.87 88.45
N ARG A 245 92.93 48.00 87.89
CA ARG A 245 92.70 49.27 88.59
C ARG A 245 91.68 49.18 89.74
N VAL A 246 90.63 48.35 89.61
CA VAL A 246 89.65 48.10 90.68
C VAL A 246 90.22 47.16 91.75
N ALA A 247 91.09 46.21 91.39
CA ALA A 247 91.81 45.35 92.30
C ALA A 247 92.83 46.15 93.12
N ASP A 248 93.64 47.01 92.48
CA ASP A 248 94.55 47.96 93.14
C ASP A 248 93.78 48.85 94.12
N GLY A 249 92.71 49.51 93.64
CA GLY A 249 91.84 50.33 94.47
C GLY A 249 91.00 49.56 95.51
N HIS A 250 91.01 48.23 95.47
CA HIS A 250 90.51 47.36 96.53
C HIS A 250 91.63 46.99 97.52
N GLN A 251 92.85 46.75 97.03
CA GLN A 251 94.02 46.43 97.83
C GLN A 251 94.46 47.64 98.67
N ASP A 252 94.40 48.86 98.13
CA ASP A 252 94.51 50.12 98.88
C ASP A 252 93.46 50.22 100.01
N LYS A 253 92.21 49.82 99.73
CA LYS A 253 91.13 49.81 100.72
C LYS A 253 91.24 48.68 101.72
N VAL A 254 91.90 47.58 101.38
CA VAL A 254 92.27 46.52 102.31
C VAL A 254 93.39 47.03 103.21
N ALA A 255 94.47 47.61 102.68
CA ALA A 255 95.53 48.23 103.48
C ALA A 255 95.02 49.35 104.41
N GLN A 256 94.09 50.21 103.94
CA GLN A 256 93.41 51.19 104.81
C GLN A 256 92.54 50.51 105.88
N LYS A 257 91.85 49.42 105.55
CA LYS A 257 91.05 48.65 106.52
C LYS A 257 91.93 47.91 107.53
N ASP A 258 93.07 47.38 107.12
CA ASP A 258 94.00 46.67 107.99
C ASP A 258 94.68 47.68 108.93
N SER A 259 95.07 48.86 108.43
CA SER A 259 95.50 49.98 109.29
C SER A 259 94.41 50.47 110.25
N LEU A 260 93.14 50.50 109.82
CA LEU A 260 92.00 50.77 110.69
C LEU A 260 91.70 49.62 111.67
N ILE A 261 92.00 48.38 111.30
CA ILE A 261 91.87 47.19 112.15
C ILE A 261 92.99 47.17 113.18
N ASP A 262 94.20 47.62 112.86
CA ASP A 262 95.30 47.80 113.82
C ASP A 262 94.97 48.95 114.80
N GLU A 263 94.50 50.10 114.30
CA GLU A 263 93.94 51.15 115.16
C GLU A 263 92.80 50.64 116.04
N LEU A 264 91.88 49.85 115.48
CA LEU A 264 90.76 49.27 116.22
C LEU A 264 91.19 48.14 117.14
N GLN A 265 92.31 47.44 116.90
CA GLN A 265 92.87 46.44 117.81
C GLN A 265 93.60 47.11 118.98
N VAL A 266 94.28 48.23 118.76
CA VAL A 266 94.77 49.09 119.85
C VAL A 266 93.58 49.57 120.69
N LYS A 267 92.58 50.19 120.05
CA LYS A 267 91.35 50.67 120.74
C LYS A 267 90.54 49.52 121.37
N LEU A 268 90.56 48.31 120.80
CA LEU A 268 89.89 47.13 121.35
C LEU A 268 90.68 46.52 122.50
N LYS A 269 92.01 46.68 122.55
CA LYS A 269 92.82 46.36 123.73
C LYS A 269 92.44 47.30 124.88
N ASP A 270 92.41 48.60 124.62
CA ASP A 270 91.94 49.63 125.57
C ASP A 270 90.47 49.40 126.01
N LEU A 271 89.62 48.84 125.12
CA LEU A 271 88.22 48.51 125.41
C LEU A 271 88.01 47.11 126.01
N VAL A 272 88.95 46.17 125.89
CA VAL A 272 88.91 44.87 126.59
C VAL A 272 89.33 45.05 128.05
N ASP A 273 90.21 46.01 128.33
CA ASP A 273 90.52 46.48 129.68
C ASP A 273 89.36 47.32 130.32
N SER A 274 88.23 47.57 129.61
CA SER A 274 87.11 48.40 130.13
C SER A 274 85.66 47.95 129.84
N GLY A 275 85.41 47.03 128.89
CA GLY A 275 84.28 46.07 128.81
C GLY A 275 82.83 46.54 128.51
N LYS A 276 82.34 46.32 127.26
CA LYS A 276 80.90 46.12 126.81
C LYS A 276 80.83 45.81 125.27
N VAL A 277 79.74 45.21 124.73
CA VAL A 277 79.67 44.66 123.32
C VAL A 277 78.26 44.76 122.62
N PRO A 278 78.14 44.99 121.28
CA PRO A 278 76.89 45.01 120.48
C PRO A 278 76.79 44.00 119.28
N VAL A 279 75.61 43.86 118.61
CA VAL A 279 75.31 42.87 117.50
C VAL A 279 74.19 43.37 116.48
N THR A 280 74.08 42.87 115.21
CA THR A 280 72.86 42.58 114.32
C THR A 280 72.89 42.88 112.75
N THR A 281 71.81 42.65 111.93
CA THR A 281 71.72 42.12 110.49
C THR A 281 70.45 42.55 109.61
N ARG A 282 70.08 42.31 108.29
CA ARG A 282 70.53 41.78 106.91
C ARG A 282 69.33 41.74 105.85
N ARG A 283 69.45 41.82 104.46
CA ARG A 283 68.31 41.65 103.41
C ARG A 283 68.59 41.46 101.83
N SER A 284 67.57 41.36 100.89
CA SER A 284 67.56 40.70 99.48
C SER A 284 66.38 40.96 98.38
N PHE A 285 66.26 40.21 97.19
CA PHE A 285 65.15 39.92 96.12
C PHE A 285 65.16 40.55 94.62
N GLY A 286 64.49 40.24 93.41
CA GLY A 286 63.48 39.33 92.62
C GLY A 286 63.25 39.81 91.08
N THR A 287 62.46 39.44 89.96
CA THR A 287 61.54 38.41 89.20
C THR A 287 61.09 38.96 87.74
N MET A 288 60.38 38.52 86.60
CA MET A 288 59.57 37.41 85.84
C MET A 288 59.41 37.72 84.23
N ALA A 289 58.61 37.32 83.14
CA ALA A 289 57.44 36.48 82.52
C ALA A 289 57.32 36.68 80.88
N MET A 290 56.47 36.28 79.84
CA MET A 290 55.46 35.25 79.19
C MET A 290 55.10 35.62 77.63
N ALA A 291 54.27 35.13 76.59
CA ALA A 291 53.18 34.15 76.06
C ALA A 291 53.10 34.04 74.41
N ALA A 292 52.17 33.63 73.43
CA ALA A 292 50.76 33.05 73.09
C ALA A 292 50.45 32.61 71.53
N MET A 293 49.26 32.02 71.02
CA MET A 293 48.90 31.59 69.53
C MET A 293 47.38 31.13 69.08
N ALA A 294 46.91 30.91 67.76
CA ALA A 294 45.52 30.42 67.24
C ALA A 294 45.20 30.06 65.65
N ALA A 295 44.09 29.32 65.16
CA ALA A 295 43.56 29.07 63.70
C ALA A 295 42.19 28.21 63.33
N VAL A 296 41.70 28.02 62.01
CA VAL A 296 40.76 26.95 61.28
C VAL A 296 39.17 27.19 60.93
N SER A 297 38.19 26.65 60.03
CA SER A 297 37.77 25.72 58.82
C SER A 297 36.28 26.04 58.18
N GLY A 298 35.39 25.43 57.26
CA GLY A 298 35.09 24.27 56.24
C GLY A 298 33.56 24.07 55.62
N GLY A 299 33.16 23.27 54.53
CA GLY A 299 31.70 22.95 54.01
C GLY A 299 31.30 22.21 52.58
N ALA A 300 30.02 21.73 52.21
CA ALA A 300 29.52 21.00 50.89
C ALA A 300 27.94 20.66 50.54
N GLY A 301 27.47 20.08 49.32
CA GLY A 301 26.06 19.57 48.83
C GLY A 301 25.85 19.09 47.27
N GLY A 302 24.80 18.54 46.48
CA GLY A 302 23.35 17.95 46.42
C GLY A 302 22.68 17.53 44.96
N VAL A 303 21.55 16.71 44.69
CA VAL A 303 21.02 16.12 43.31
C VAL A 303 19.49 15.52 43.06
N GLY A 304 18.86 15.33 41.81
CA GLY A 304 17.65 14.43 41.34
C GLY A 304 16.73 14.83 40.02
N GLY A 305 15.73 14.19 39.25
CA GLY A 305 15.08 12.84 38.79
C GLY A 305 13.65 12.77 37.95
N TYR A 306 13.27 11.73 37.07
CA TYR A 306 11.87 11.14 36.56
C TYR A 306 11.22 11.01 35.06
N PHE A 307 10.05 10.27 34.78
CA PHE A 307 9.55 9.60 33.45
C PHE A 307 7.98 9.24 33.15
N PHE A 308 7.55 8.78 31.89
CA PHE A 308 6.29 8.03 31.34
C PHE A 308 5.00 8.77 30.71
N ARG A 309 3.93 8.30 29.93
CA ARG A 309 3.29 7.07 29.21
C ARG A 309 2.21 7.44 28.05
N PRO A 310 1.77 6.57 27.03
CA PRO A 310 0.62 6.75 26.04
C PRO A 310 -0.50 5.62 25.83
N GLU A 311 -1.49 5.74 24.88
CA GLU A 311 -2.66 4.80 24.56
C GLU A 311 -3.22 4.79 23.06
N GLU A 312 -4.38 4.16 22.73
CA GLU A 312 -4.89 3.69 21.37
C GLU A 312 -6.08 4.49 20.73
N GLY A 313 -6.67 4.27 19.51
CA GLY A 313 -6.85 3.09 18.60
C GLY A 313 -7.42 3.39 17.17
N SER A 314 -7.56 2.35 16.31
CA SER A 314 -8.19 2.28 14.94
C SER A 314 -7.60 3.07 13.73
N ALA A 315 -7.51 2.42 12.53
CA ALA A 315 -7.48 3.00 11.15
C ALA A 315 -7.15 1.91 10.08
N SER A 316 -7.94 1.78 8.99
CA SER A 316 -7.68 0.79 7.89
C SER A 316 -7.69 1.35 6.46
N GLU A 317 -8.59 2.28 6.14
CA GLU A 317 -8.52 3.06 4.87
C GLU A 317 -7.72 4.35 5.07
N ALA A 318 -7.81 4.94 6.26
CA ALA A 318 -7.05 6.13 6.61
C ALA A 318 -5.53 5.90 6.59
N THR A 319 -5.02 4.68 6.78
CA THR A 319 -3.58 4.36 6.74
C THR A 319 -2.97 4.58 5.36
N GLN A 320 -3.72 4.38 4.28
CA GLN A 320 -3.24 4.65 2.92
C GLN A 320 -3.11 6.16 2.67
N ALA A 321 -4.13 6.94 3.03
CA ALA A 321 -4.09 8.40 2.95
C ALA A 321 -3.01 9.00 3.88
N LYS A 322 -2.87 8.46 5.09
CA LYS A 322 -1.84 8.85 6.07
C LYS A 322 -0.43 8.51 5.63
N LEU A 323 -0.23 7.51 4.76
CA LEU A 323 1.08 7.21 4.19
C LEU A 323 1.54 8.31 3.22
N ASP A 324 0.63 8.83 2.39
CA ASP A 324 0.93 9.92 1.45
C ASP A 324 0.93 11.30 2.12
N GLU A 325 0.09 11.50 3.14
CA GLU A 325 0.22 12.63 4.05
C GLU A 325 1.56 12.60 4.81
N ALA A 326 1.99 11.45 5.33
CA ALA A 326 3.28 11.29 6.00
C ALA A 326 4.48 11.59 5.09
N LYS A 327 4.44 11.19 3.81
CA LYS A 327 5.48 11.56 2.82
C LYS A 327 5.56 13.08 2.67
N THR A 328 4.45 13.74 2.36
CA THR A 328 4.43 15.19 2.17
C THR A 328 4.66 15.98 3.47
N LEU A 329 4.39 15.39 4.64
CA LEU A 329 4.70 15.98 5.95
C LEU A 329 6.19 15.79 6.30
N ASN A 330 6.82 14.68 5.92
CA ASN A 330 8.25 14.44 6.04
C ASN A 330 9.06 15.40 5.14
N GLU A 331 8.64 15.61 3.88
CA GLU A 331 9.22 16.62 2.99
C GLU A 331 9.12 18.04 3.59
N LYS A 332 7.95 18.40 4.13
CA LYS A 332 7.76 19.67 4.86
C LYS A 332 8.60 19.76 6.13
N LEU A 333 8.83 18.65 6.83
CA LEU A 333 9.71 18.58 8.01
C LEU A 333 11.19 18.78 7.62
N GLN A 334 11.66 18.16 6.55
CA GLN A 334 13.01 18.38 6.03
C GLN A 334 13.21 19.82 5.59
N GLY A 335 12.27 20.41 4.85
CA GLY A 335 12.31 21.82 4.47
C GLY A 335 12.26 22.77 5.68
N ALA A 336 11.45 22.46 6.69
CA ALA A 336 11.39 23.22 7.94
C ALA A 336 12.69 23.13 8.75
N LEU A 337 13.29 21.93 8.85
CA LEU A 337 14.58 21.71 9.51
C LEU A 337 15.72 22.43 8.80
N GLN A 338 15.76 22.40 7.46
CA GLN A 338 16.73 23.16 6.67
C GLN A 338 16.56 24.67 6.90
N SER A 339 15.33 25.19 6.81
CA SER A 339 15.04 26.60 7.06
C SER A 339 15.38 27.03 8.50
N GLN A 340 15.14 26.17 9.49
CA GLN A 340 15.53 26.41 10.88
C GLN A 340 17.06 26.38 11.06
N HIS A 341 17.77 25.51 10.35
CA HIS A 341 19.24 25.46 10.33
C HIS A 341 19.83 26.74 9.73
N GLU A 342 19.31 27.21 8.59
CA GLU A 342 19.69 28.49 7.99
C GLU A 342 19.39 29.69 8.91
N ALA A 343 18.29 29.66 9.66
CA ALA A 343 17.96 30.70 10.64
C ALA A 343 18.93 30.67 11.84
N TYR A 344 19.36 29.48 12.25
CA TYR A 344 20.40 29.30 13.27
C TYR A 344 21.77 29.77 12.78
N GLU A 345 22.18 29.44 11.56
CA GLU A 345 23.43 29.95 10.98
C GLU A 345 23.40 31.48 10.80
N ARG A 346 22.27 32.05 10.40
CA ARG A 346 22.07 33.51 10.32
C ARG A 346 22.24 34.17 11.69
N THR A 347 21.53 33.68 12.72
CA THR A 347 21.62 34.26 14.07
C THR A 347 23.00 34.06 14.71
N VAL A 348 23.67 32.93 14.49
CA VAL A 348 25.08 32.71 14.90
C VAL A 348 26.04 33.67 14.16
N SER A 349 25.79 33.94 12.88
CA SER A 349 26.58 34.88 12.09
C SER A 349 26.38 36.34 12.53
N GLU A 350 25.17 36.71 12.94
CA GLU A 350 24.89 38.03 13.52
C GLU A 350 25.47 38.18 14.92
N LEU A 351 25.40 37.14 15.77
CA LEU A 351 26.07 37.10 17.07
C LEU A 351 27.58 37.37 16.94
N LYS A 352 28.25 36.69 15.99
CA LYS A 352 29.68 36.94 15.69
C LYS A 352 29.96 38.36 15.18
N ARG A 353 29.05 38.97 14.42
CA ARG A 353 29.17 40.38 13.98
C ARG A 353 28.99 41.36 15.13
N VAL A 354 28.08 41.08 16.07
CA VAL A 354 27.87 41.90 17.27
C VAL A 354 29.05 41.76 18.23
N GLU A 355 29.57 40.55 18.43
CA GLU A 355 30.77 40.27 19.23
C GLU A 355 32.01 40.99 18.67
N ALA A 356 32.22 40.98 17.35
CA ALA A 356 33.27 41.76 16.70
C ALA A 356 33.09 43.28 16.93
N ARG A 357 31.88 43.82 16.71
CA ARG A 357 31.59 45.25 16.96
C ARG A 357 31.79 45.67 18.40
N LEU A 358 31.51 44.80 19.37
CA LEU A 358 31.75 45.05 20.80
C LEU A 358 33.25 44.99 21.15
N ARG A 359 34.04 44.16 20.44
CA ARG A 359 35.50 44.12 20.58
C ARG A 359 36.18 45.35 19.96
N ASP A 360 35.61 45.89 18.88
CA ASP A 360 36.15 47.03 18.15
C ASP A 360 35.69 48.41 18.69
N GLN A 361 34.81 48.45 19.71
CA GLN A 361 34.37 49.70 20.33
C GLN A 361 35.38 50.22 21.37
N PRO A 362 35.70 51.53 21.37
CA PRO A 362 36.46 52.15 22.45
C PRO A 362 35.63 52.20 23.76
N PRO A 363 36.28 52.19 24.94
CA PRO A 363 35.58 52.15 26.23
C PRO A 363 34.67 53.38 26.44
N PRO A 364 33.41 53.20 26.86
CA PRO A 364 32.44 54.29 26.95
C PRO A 364 32.63 55.21 28.16
N ASN A 365 32.24 56.47 28.01
CA ASN A 365 32.10 57.41 29.14
C ASN A 365 30.85 57.04 30.00
N PRO A 366 30.89 57.23 31.33
CA PRO A 366 30.15 56.37 32.26
C PRO A 366 28.68 56.72 32.56
N THR A 367 28.16 57.89 32.14
CA THR A 367 26.94 58.49 32.73
C THR A 367 25.76 58.65 31.76
N GLY A 368 25.30 57.54 31.16
CA GLY A 368 24.00 57.49 30.48
C GLY A 368 23.87 56.38 29.43
N ALA A 369 24.95 56.09 28.68
CA ALA A 369 24.92 55.05 27.64
C ALA A 369 24.72 53.63 28.22
N ASN A 370 25.15 53.38 29.46
CA ASN A 370 25.02 52.06 30.10
C ASN A 370 23.57 51.67 30.39
N GLU A 371 22.72 52.58 30.88
CA GLU A 371 21.33 52.24 31.24
C GLU A 371 20.51 51.86 30.00
N GLU A 372 20.72 52.57 28.89
CA GLU A 372 20.09 52.26 27.61
C GLU A 372 20.67 50.96 26.99
N LEU A 373 21.97 50.70 27.14
CA LEU A 373 22.60 49.45 26.70
C LEU A 373 22.10 48.24 27.52
N GLU A 374 21.95 48.37 28.84
CA GLU A 374 21.34 47.33 29.70
C GLU A 374 19.87 47.12 29.37
N ARG A 375 19.12 48.17 29.06
CA ARG A 375 17.73 48.08 28.61
C ARG A 375 17.63 47.27 27.31
N GLN A 376 18.43 47.61 26.31
CA GLN A 376 18.48 46.90 25.03
C GLN A 376 18.96 45.45 25.19
N LEU A 377 19.94 45.17 26.07
CA LEU A 377 20.38 43.81 26.40
C LEU A 377 19.28 42.97 27.07
N ASN A 378 18.49 43.57 27.97
CA ASN A 378 17.40 42.87 28.63
C ASN A 378 16.21 42.63 27.68
N GLU A 379 15.90 43.57 26.79
CA GLU A 379 14.87 43.42 25.75
C GLU A 379 15.28 42.39 24.67
N ALA A 380 16.56 42.37 24.28
CA ALA A 380 17.13 41.32 23.43
C ALA A 380 17.12 39.93 24.11
N ARG A 381 17.36 39.86 25.43
CA ARG A 381 17.22 38.62 26.20
C ARG A 381 15.77 38.14 26.28
N ALA A 382 14.82 39.05 26.52
CA ALA A 382 13.40 38.70 26.60
C ALA A 382 12.88 38.15 25.26
N THR A 383 13.18 38.83 24.16
CA THR A 383 12.82 38.38 22.80
C THR A 383 13.52 37.06 22.42
N SER A 384 14.80 36.89 22.76
CA SER A 384 15.51 35.62 22.57
C SER A 384 14.89 34.46 23.37
N GLN A 385 14.52 34.69 24.64
CA GLN A 385 13.83 33.68 25.46
C GLN A 385 12.44 33.34 24.92
N GLN A 386 11.69 34.33 24.42
CA GLN A 386 10.39 34.11 23.79
C GLN A 386 10.51 33.29 22.50
N GLN A 387 11.50 33.59 21.64
CA GLN A 387 11.80 32.79 20.45
C GLN A 387 12.21 31.35 20.80
N LEU A 388 13.00 31.17 21.86
CA LEU A 388 13.39 29.83 22.35
C LEU A 388 12.18 29.05 22.90
N ALA A 389 11.24 29.72 23.57
CA ALA A 389 10.00 29.12 24.04
C ALA A 389 9.08 28.70 22.88
N GLU A 390 8.90 29.56 21.87
CA GLU A 390 8.18 29.20 20.65
C GLU A 390 8.83 28.03 19.90
N ALA A 391 10.17 28.04 19.77
CA ALA A 391 10.90 26.96 19.11
C ALA A 391 10.72 25.62 19.84
N ARG A 392 10.71 25.62 21.17
CA ARG A 392 10.41 24.43 21.98
C ARG A 392 8.97 23.95 21.81
N ALA A 393 7.99 24.87 21.83
CA ALA A 393 6.59 24.52 21.60
C ALA A 393 6.35 23.93 20.19
N LYS A 394 6.97 24.52 19.16
CA LYS A 394 6.93 24.02 17.78
C LYS A 394 7.60 22.65 17.64
N ASN A 395 8.71 22.40 18.34
CA ASN A 395 9.38 21.10 18.33
C ASN A 395 8.54 20.02 19.04
N GLN A 396 7.99 20.31 20.23
CA GLN A 396 7.06 19.40 20.92
C GLN A 396 5.81 19.08 20.08
N GLN A 397 5.32 20.04 19.30
CA GLN A 397 4.22 19.82 18.35
C GLN A 397 4.63 18.91 17.16
N GLN A 398 5.89 18.96 16.73
CA GLN A 398 6.44 18.06 15.71
C GLN A 398 6.69 16.65 16.27
N GLU A 399 7.26 16.53 17.47
CA GLU A 399 7.45 15.25 18.18
C GLU A 399 6.11 14.54 18.40
N GLY A 400 5.06 15.27 18.84
CA GLY A 400 3.71 14.72 18.99
C GLY A 400 3.09 14.24 17.66
N ARG A 401 3.37 14.91 16.54
CA ARG A 401 2.96 14.47 15.20
C ARG A 401 3.71 13.22 14.74
N LEU A 402 5.02 13.15 14.97
CA LEU A 402 5.83 11.98 14.63
C LEU A 402 5.40 10.75 15.43
N ALA A 403 5.10 10.91 16.72
CA ALA A 403 4.56 9.84 17.57
C ALA A 403 3.19 9.32 17.07
N ALA A 404 2.31 10.22 16.62
CA ALA A 404 1.02 9.83 16.02
C ALA A 404 1.20 9.02 14.73
N LEU A 405 2.03 9.52 13.79
CA LEU A 405 2.31 8.83 12.52
C LEU A 405 2.97 7.46 12.73
N GLN A 406 3.84 7.33 13.73
CA GLN A 406 4.47 6.05 14.09
C GLN A 406 3.42 5.02 14.56
N ALA A 407 2.49 5.42 15.44
CA ALA A 407 1.41 4.55 15.91
C ALA A 407 0.44 4.14 14.80
N GLU A 408 0.26 4.98 13.78
CA GLU A 408 -0.58 4.70 12.61
C GLU A 408 0.10 3.74 11.63
N LEU A 409 1.42 3.89 11.43
CA LEU A 409 2.24 2.95 10.66
C LEU A 409 2.23 1.55 11.29
N ASP A 410 2.35 1.46 12.62
CA ASP A 410 2.38 0.17 13.32
C ASP A 410 1.00 -0.53 13.34
N ARG A 411 -0.12 0.20 13.29
CA ARG A 411 -1.45 -0.39 12.98
C ARG A 411 -1.54 -0.90 11.54
N SER A 412 -1.04 -0.11 10.57
CA SER A 412 -1.07 -0.50 9.15
C SER A 412 -0.39 -1.86 8.91
N LYS A 413 0.73 -2.13 9.60
CA LYS A 413 1.42 -3.43 9.56
C LYS A 413 0.56 -4.60 10.07
N GLN A 414 -0.22 -4.38 11.14
CA GLN A 414 -1.10 -5.41 11.71
C GLN A 414 -2.29 -5.71 10.78
N ASP A 415 -2.89 -4.68 10.19
CA ASP A 415 -3.96 -4.81 9.19
C ASP A 415 -3.49 -5.56 7.93
N ILE A 416 -2.28 -5.30 7.45
CA ILE A 416 -1.68 -6.02 6.32
C ILE A 416 -1.49 -7.51 6.67
N ALA A 417 -0.91 -7.82 7.83
CA ALA A 417 -0.71 -9.21 8.26
C ALA A 417 -2.03 -10.01 8.38
N ALA A 418 -3.12 -9.37 8.81
CA ALA A 418 -4.45 -9.98 8.85
C ALA A 418 -5.05 -10.21 7.44
N ARG A 419 -4.80 -9.29 6.49
CA ARG A 419 -5.19 -9.46 5.08
C ARG A 419 -4.41 -10.59 4.42
N ASP A 420 -3.11 -10.71 4.67
CA ASP A 420 -2.28 -11.78 4.11
C ASP A 420 -2.72 -13.17 4.58
N GLN A 421 -3.07 -13.33 5.87
CA GLN A 421 -3.67 -14.57 6.39
C GLN A 421 -5.00 -14.89 5.70
N THR A 422 -5.83 -13.88 5.44
CA THR A 422 -7.12 -14.04 4.74
C THR A 422 -6.91 -14.46 3.28
N ILE A 423 -5.91 -13.90 2.59
CA ILE A 423 -5.54 -14.27 1.22
C ILE A 423 -5.01 -15.71 1.18
N ALA A 424 -4.16 -16.12 2.12
CA ALA A 424 -3.63 -17.48 2.21
C ALA A 424 -4.74 -18.53 2.35
N ALA A 425 -5.71 -18.31 3.24
CA ALA A 425 -6.87 -19.20 3.40
C ALA A 425 -7.74 -19.26 2.12
N ARG A 426 -7.87 -18.13 1.40
CA ARG A 426 -8.60 -18.07 0.13
C ARG A 426 -7.88 -18.84 -0.99
N ASN A 427 -6.56 -18.77 -1.04
CA ASN A 427 -5.74 -19.52 -2.01
C ASN A 427 -5.83 -21.04 -1.77
N GLN A 428 -5.75 -21.51 -0.52
CA GLN A 428 -6.00 -22.91 -0.17
C GLN A 428 -7.40 -23.39 -0.60
N THR A 429 -8.41 -22.51 -0.53
CA THR A 429 -9.77 -22.82 -1.01
C THR A 429 -9.82 -22.95 -2.54
N ILE A 430 -9.03 -22.16 -3.26
CA ILE A 430 -8.91 -22.22 -4.73
C ILE A 430 -8.18 -23.50 -5.17
N GLU A 431 -7.13 -23.91 -4.46
CA GLU A 431 -6.43 -25.18 -4.70
C GLU A 431 -7.40 -26.37 -4.56
N GLN A 432 -8.13 -26.46 -3.44
CA GLN A 432 -9.14 -27.51 -3.21
C GLN A 432 -10.27 -27.54 -4.26
N LEU A 433 -10.57 -26.40 -4.90
CA LEU A 433 -11.55 -26.33 -6.00
C LEU A 433 -10.95 -26.76 -7.34
N ASN A 434 -9.67 -26.46 -7.59
CA ASN A 434 -8.94 -26.94 -8.77
C ASN A 434 -8.76 -28.46 -8.74
N ASP A 435 -8.39 -29.03 -7.60
CA ASP A 435 -8.26 -30.49 -7.41
C ASP A 435 -9.57 -31.21 -7.78
N ARG A 436 -10.70 -30.74 -7.21
CA ARG A 436 -12.04 -31.25 -7.50
C ARG A 436 -12.43 -31.10 -8.98
N LEU A 437 -12.01 -30.02 -9.64
CA LEU A 437 -12.22 -29.82 -11.08
C LEU A 437 -11.37 -30.79 -11.93
N GLN A 438 -10.21 -31.20 -11.43
CA GLN A 438 -9.31 -32.15 -12.10
C GLN A 438 -9.81 -33.60 -11.92
N ASP A 439 -10.28 -33.94 -10.71
CA ASP A 439 -11.01 -35.19 -10.44
C ASP A 439 -12.26 -35.31 -11.33
N ALA A 440 -13.10 -34.26 -11.39
CA ALA A 440 -14.30 -34.23 -12.24
C ALA A 440 -13.96 -34.50 -13.71
N LYS A 441 -12.98 -33.79 -14.29
CA LYS A 441 -12.53 -33.99 -15.68
C LYS A 441 -12.00 -35.41 -15.94
N SER A 442 -11.27 -36.00 -14.99
CA SER A 442 -10.75 -37.37 -15.13
C SER A 442 -11.85 -38.44 -14.99
N SER A 443 -12.93 -38.16 -14.25
CA SER A 443 -14.13 -39.01 -14.21
C SER A 443 -14.92 -38.97 -15.52
N ASP A 444 -15.04 -37.80 -16.14
CA ASP A 444 -15.78 -37.58 -17.38
C ASP A 444 -15.07 -38.23 -18.59
N ALA A 445 -13.73 -38.18 -18.61
CA ALA A 445 -12.91 -38.92 -19.57
C ALA A 445 -13.17 -40.45 -19.52
N ARG A 446 -13.21 -41.04 -18.31
CA ARG A 446 -13.54 -42.48 -18.14
C ARG A 446 -14.95 -42.82 -18.63
N ALA A 447 -15.91 -41.92 -18.48
CA ALA A 447 -17.26 -42.11 -18.99
C ALA A 447 -17.33 -42.12 -20.52
N GLN A 448 -16.40 -41.45 -21.23
CA GLN A 448 -16.32 -41.49 -22.68
C GLN A 448 -15.69 -42.78 -23.22
N ASP A 449 -14.64 -43.32 -22.58
CA ASP A 449 -14.04 -44.60 -22.97
C ASP A 449 -15.07 -45.75 -22.94
N THR A 450 -15.89 -45.82 -21.88
CA THR A 450 -16.96 -46.83 -21.76
C THR A 450 -18.06 -46.77 -22.82
N LYS A 451 -18.07 -45.73 -23.69
CA LYS A 451 -18.97 -45.65 -24.85
C LYS A 451 -18.35 -46.15 -26.17
N GLN A 452 -17.03 -46.35 -26.25
CA GLN A 452 -16.39 -46.77 -27.51
C GLN A 452 -16.35 -48.29 -27.72
N GLU A 453 -16.43 -49.11 -26.66
CA GLU A 453 -16.46 -50.58 -26.79
C GLU A 453 -17.84 -51.14 -27.20
N ALA A 454 -18.91 -50.35 -27.06
CA ALA A 454 -20.29 -50.77 -27.31
C ALA A 454 -20.65 -50.76 -28.80
N LYS A 455 -20.12 -51.73 -29.57
CA LYS A 455 -20.34 -51.89 -31.02
C LYS A 455 -21.54 -52.83 -31.31
N PRO A 456 -22.72 -52.33 -31.73
CA PRO A 456 -23.86 -53.19 -32.07
C PRO A 456 -23.73 -53.74 -33.50
N HIS A 457 -24.12 -55.00 -33.70
CA HIS A 457 -24.23 -55.60 -35.03
C HIS A 457 -25.39 -55.03 -35.85
N GLU A 458 -25.19 -54.89 -37.15
CA GLU A 458 -26.26 -54.65 -38.12
C GLU A 458 -27.25 -55.81 -38.13
N LYS A 459 -28.54 -55.52 -37.93
CA LYS A 459 -29.67 -56.33 -38.40
C LYS A 459 -30.81 -55.43 -38.82
N GLU A 460 -31.43 -55.73 -39.96
CA GLU A 460 -32.62 -55.05 -40.44
C GLU A 460 -33.78 -55.18 -39.44
N VAL A 461 -34.31 -54.05 -38.99
CA VAL A 461 -35.59 -53.98 -38.27
C VAL A 461 -36.40 -52.85 -38.87
N ARG A 462 -37.67 -53.12 -39.20
CA ARG A 462 -38.61 -52.13 -39.73
C ARG A 462 -38.70 -50.90 -38.82
N PRO A 463 -38.92 -49.69 -39.36
CA PRO A 463 -39.17 -48.51 -38.55
C PRO A 463 -40.50 -48.67 -37.78
N THR A 464 -40.41 -49.00 -36.49
CA THR A 464 -41.51 -48.79 -35.55
C THR A 464 -41.81 -47.29 -35.43
N PRO A 465 -43.08 -46.90 -35.24
CA PRO A 465 -43.44 -45.48 -35.16
C PRO A 465 -42.68 -44.80 -34.01
N ARG A 466 -42.11 -43.62 -34.29
CA ARG A 466 -41.50 -42.79 -33.24
C ARG A 466 -42.59 -42.49 -32.21
N LYS A 467 -42.34 -42.81 -30.93
CA LYS A 467 -43.13 -42.25 -29.84
C LYS A 467 -43.04 -40.73 -29.96
N THR A 468 -44.16 -40.06 -30.17
CA THR A 468 -44.25 -38.61 -30.03
C THR A 468 -43.89 -38.26 -28.61
N ILE A 469 -42.71 -37.69 -28.41
CA ILE A 469 -42.35 -37.06 -27.14
C ILE A 469 -43.31 -35.89 -27.00
N ASP A 470 -44.21 -35.97 -26.03
CA ASP A 470 -45.11 -34.88 -25.70
C ASP A 470 -44.27 -33.74 -25.11
N LEU A 471 -44.03 -32.74 -25.95
CA LEU A 471 -43.26 -31.56 -25.61
C LEU A 471 -43.98 -30.72 -24.55
N GLU A 472 -45.32 -30.76 -24.45
CA GLU A 472 -46.03 -30.02 -23.41
C GLU A 472 -45.80 -30.63 -22.03
N THR A 473 -45.87 -31.96 -21.87
CA THR A 473 -45.52 -32.59 -20.57
C THR A 473 -44.04 -32.43 -20.25
N THR A 474 -43.16 -32.44 -21.25
CA THR A 474 -41.72 -32.22 -21.05
C THR A 474 -41.44 -30.79 -20.56
N ILE A 475 -42.03 -29.76 -21.20
CA ILE A 475 -41.93 -28.35 -20.80
C ILE A 475 -42.55 -28.14 -19.41
N ARG A 476 -43.78 -28.65 -19.17
CA ARG A 476 -44.47 -28.53 -17.86
C ARG A 476 -43.80 -29.28 -16.71
N ASN A 477 -42.80 -30.13 -16.99
CA ASN A 477 -41.96 -30.74 -15.96
C ASN A 477 -40.72 -29.88 -15.70
N LEU A 478 -40.03 -29.41 -16.75
CA LEU A 478 -38.90 -28.47 -16.62
C LEU A 478 -39.30 -27.15 -15.95
N GLU A 479 -40.47 -26.58 -16.28
CA GLU A 479 -41.06 -25.42 -15.59
C GLU A 479 -41.33 -25.71 -14.09
N ARG A 480 -41.53 -26.97 -13.71
CA ARG A 480 -41.84 -27.38 -12.33
C ARG A 480 -40.60 -27.61 -11.49
N GLU A 481 -39.52 -28.11 -12.10
CA GLU A 481 -38.23 -28.33 -11.47
C GLU A 481 -37.38 -27.05 -11.39
N TYR A 482 -37.37 -26.23 -12.45
CA TYR A 482 -36.47 -25.06 -12.56
C TYR A 482 -37.17 -23.70 -12.48
N GLY A 483 -38.50 -23.65 -12.65
CA GLY A 483 -39.27 -22.40 -12.71
C GLY A 483 -39.63 -21.76 -11.35
N ARG A 484 -39.12 -22.29 -10.23
CA ARG A 484 -39.34 -21.71 -8.88
C ARG A 484 -38.20 -20.82 -8.38
N ASP A 485 -36.97 -21.19 -8.69
CA ASP A 485 -35.80 -20.62 -8.01
C ASP A 485 -35.17 -19.44 -8.77
N PHE A 486 -35.55 -19.24 -10.04
CA PHE A 486 -35.21 -18.04 -10.81
C PHE A 486 -36.44 -17.10 -10.89
N GLY A 487 -36.43 -16.08 -10.03
CA GLY A 487 -37.50 -15.08 -9.92
C GLY A 487 -37.58 -14.11 -11.10
N ILE A 488 -37.97 -14.60 -12.29
CA ILE A 488 -38.25 -13.78 -13.46
C ILE A 488 -39.61 -13.07 -13.26
N PRO A 489 -39.68 -11.72 -13.22
CA PRO A 489 -40.94 -11.02 -13.05
C PRO A 489 -41.87 -11.25 -14.25
N ARG A 490 -43.09 -11.73 -14.01
CA ARG A 490 -44.13 -11.82 -15.03
C ARG A 490 -44.61 -10.40 -15.39
N ILE A 491 -44.12 -9.88 -16.51
CA ILE A 491 -44.71 -8.71 -17.16
C ILE A 491 -46.14 -9.09 -17.58
N GLY A 492 -47.12 -8.28 -17.16
CA GLY A 492 -48.54 -8.55 -17.42
C GLY A 492 -48.95 -8.35 -18.88
N ARG A 493 -50.11 -8.90 -19.22
CA ARG A 493 -50.94 -8.44 -20.35
C ARG A 493 -51.88 -7.33 -19.88
#